data_AF-A0AAU9LPA9-F1
#
_entry.id   AF-A0AAU9LPA9-F1
#
_cell.length_a   1.000
_cell.length_b   1.000
_cell.length_c   1.000
_cell.angle_alpha   90.00
_cell.angle_beta   90.00
_cell.angle_gamma   90.00
#
_symmetry.space_group_name_H-M   'P 1'
#
loop_
_entity.id
_entity.type
_entity.pdbx_description
1 polymer ?
#
loop_
_entity_poly.entity_id
_entity_poly.type
_entity_poly.pdbx_seq_one_letter_code
_entity_poly.pdbx_strand_id
1 'polypeptide(L)'
;MAMKNFHFVLFLVLLATTSLEINAQTCKPSGGIRGRKPPPGECNRENNSDCCVQGKFYTTYTCSPPVTGDTKATLTINSFQKGGDGGGPSECDNQYHSDDTPVVALSTGWYKGGDRCHKYITINGNGRSVKAMVVDECDSTMGCDVIMTINHLALIILLTLPKQCGRR
;
A
#
# COMPACT_ATOMS: atom_id res chain seq x y z
N MET A 1 59.97 -10.26 10.78
CA MET A 1 58.71 -9.57 11.14
C MET A 1 57.72 -9.39 9.98
N ALA A 2 58.15 -9.16 8.72
CA ALA A 2 57.24 -8.80 7.62
C ALA A 2 56.02 -9.73 7.36
N MET A 3 56.19 -11.06 7.37
CA MET A 3 55.11 -12.02 7.02
C MET A 3 53.82 -11.88 7.85
N LYS A 4 53.93 -11.50 9.13
CA LYS A 4 52.77 -11.39 10.03
C LYS A 4 51.89 -10.19 9.66
N ASN A 5 52.51 -9.10 9.21
CA ASN A 5 51.79 -7.91 8.73
C ASN A 5 51.10 -8.20 7.38
N PHE A 6 51.74 -8.96 6.48
CA PHE A 6 51.13 -9.36 5.21
C PHE A 6 49.87 -10.20 5.41
N HIS A 7 49.90 -11.18 6.32
CA HIS A 7 48.70 -11.96 6.66
C HIS A 7 47.60 -11.10 7.30
N PHE A 8 47.96 -10.14 8.15
CA PHE A 8 47.00 -9.23 8.78
C PHE A 8 46.32 -8.31 7.75
N VAL A 9 47.08 -7.76 6.80
CA VAL A 9 46.53 -6.97 5.67
C VAL A 9 45.64 -7.83 4.77
N LEU A 10 46.05 -9.06 4.44
CA LEU A 10 45.24 -9.98 3.63
C LEU A 10 43.91 -10.35 4.32
N PHE A 11 43.93 -10.53 5.64
CA PHE A 11 42.73 -10.82 6.44
C PHE A 11 41.76 -9.61 6.51
N LEU A 12 42.30 -8.39 6.61
CA LEU A 12 41.49 -7.16 6.52
C LEU A 12 40.89 -6.95 5.13
N VAL A 13 41.62 -7.27 4.05
CA VAL A 13 41.09 -7.24 2.68
C VAL A 13 39.97 -8.27 2.51
N LEU A 14 40.13 -9.49 3.03
CA LEU A 14 39.07 -10.50 3.02
C LEU A 14 37.79 -10.02 3.72
N LEU A 15 37.91 -9.42 4.92
CA LEU A 15 36.79 -8.81 5.65
C LEU A 15 36.16 -7.61 4.93
N ALA A 16 36.92 -6.88 4.12
CA ALA A 16 36.38 -5.82 3.26
C ALA A 16 35.69 -6.37 2.00
N THR A 17 36.12 -7.52 1.48
CA THR A 17 35.48 -8.21 0.34
C THR A 17 34.25 -9.03 0.71
N THR A 18 34.02 -9.31 2.01
CA THR A 18 32.70 -9.73 2.49
C THR A 18 31.74 -8.53 2.52
N SER A 19 31.45 -8.00 1.33
CA SER A 19 30.32 -7.12 1.10
C SER A 19 29.07 -7.80 1.63
N LEU A 20 28.52 -7.29 2.73
CA LEU A 20 27.17 -7.66 3.13
C LEU A 20 26.23 -7.20 2.03
N GLU A 21 25.77 -8.13 1.19
CA GLU A 21 24.56 -7.93 0.42
C GLU A 21 23.40 -7.79 1.39
N ILE A 22 23.22 -6.57 1.91
CA ILE A 22 21.97 -6.10 2.46
C ILE A 22 21.02 -6.05 1.26
N ASN A 23 20.46 -7.22 0.95
CA ASN A 23 19.36 -7.41 0.01
C ASN A 23 18.15 -6.71 0.61
N ALA A 24 18.14 -5.39 0.52
CA ALA A 24 17.05 -4.52 0.91
C ALA A 24 15.88 -4.87 0.00
N GLN A 25 15.05 -5.82 0.45
CA GLN A 25 14.06 -6.50 -0.36
C GLN A 25 13.06 -5.48 -0.93
N THR A 26 13.35 -5.03 -2.14
CA THR A 26 12.48 -4.14 -2.89
C THR A 26 11.19 -4.90 -3.15
N CYS A 27 10.05 -4.35 -2.73
CA CYS A 27 8.76 -5.02 -2.94
C CYS A 27 8.57 -5.28 -4.45
N LYS A 28 8.37 -6.55 -4.80
CA LYS A 28 8.14 -7.03 -6.16
C LYS A 28 6.65 -7.37 -6.35
N PRO A 29 6.15 -7.37 -7.59
CA PRO A 29 4.83 -7.94 -7.91
C PRO A 29 4.66 -9.34 -7.31
N SER A 30 3.52 -9.61 -6.70
CA SER A 30 3.11 -10.98 -6.35
C SER A 30 2.49 -11.71 -7.54
N GLY A 31 1.96 -10.96 -8.52
CA GLY A 31 1.32 -11.51 -9.71
C GLY A 31 0.55 -10.42 -10.47
N GLY A 32 -0.60 -10.80 -11.02
CA GLY A 32 -1.56 -9.84 -11.54
C GLY A 32 -2.84 -10.48 -12.08
N ILE A 33 -3.88 -9.65 -12.17
CA ILE A 33 -5.24 -10.00 -12.54
C ILE A 33 -5.54 -9.55 -13.97
N ARG A 34 -6.43 -10.27 -14.67
CA ARG A 34 -7.05 -9.79 -15.91
C ARG A 34 -8.39 -9.15 -15.58
N GLY A 35 -8.49 -7.85 -15.84
CA GLY A 35 -9.67 -7.07 -15.52
C GLY A 35 -10.93 -7.56 -16.24
N ARG A 36 -12.04 -7.59 -15.51
CA ARG A 36 -13.39 -7.78 -16.04
C ARG A 36 -14.11 -6.43 -16.08
N LYS A 37 -14.97 -6.23 -17.08
CA LYS A 37 -15.86 -5.07 -17.11
C LYS A 37 -16.93 -5.22 -16.01
N PRO A 38 -17.13 -4.24 -15.12
CA PRO A 38 -18.23 -4.27 -14.15
C PRO A 38 -19.60 -4.20 -14.86
N PRO A 39 -20.67 -4.74 -14.23
CA PRO A 39 -22.03 -4.66 -14.76
C PRO A 39 -22.54 -3.21 -14.91
N PRO A 40 -23.62 -2.99 -15.68
CA PRO A 40 -24.26 -1.69 -15.81
C PRO A 40 -24.72 -1.17 -14.44
N GLY A 41 -24.30 0.05 -14.07
CA GLY A 41 -24.60 0.67 -12.78
C GLY A 41 -23.57 0.39 -11.68
N GLU A 42 -22.81 -0.70 -11.77
CA GLU A 42 -21.85 -1.11 -10.72
C GLU A 42 -20.42 -0.58 -10.91
N CYS A 43 -20.19 0.34 -11.87
CA CYS A 43 -19.00 1.19 -11.85
C CYS A 43 -19.34 2.57 -11.32
N ASN A 44 -19.06 2.81 -10.04
CA ASN A 44 -18.89 4.17 -9.55
C ASN A 44 -17.68 4.84 -10.25
N ARG A 45 -17.82 6.13 -10.53
CA ARG A 45 -16.81 7.04 -11.12
C ARG A 45 -16.68 8.35 -10.36
N GLU A 46 -17.38 8.48 -9.23
CA GLU A 46 -17.15 9.55 -8.28
C GLU A 46 -15.68 9.58 -7.88
N ASN A 47 -15.24 10.73 -7.36
CA ASN A 47 -13.99 10.78 -6.64
C ASN A 47 -12.72 10.43 -7.47
N ASN A 48 -12.76 10.44 -8.81
CA ASN A 48 -11.64 9.99 -9.68
C ASN A 48 -11.30 8.48 -9.58
N SER A 49 -12.27 7.66 -9.16
CA SER A 49 -12.23 6.20 -9.33
C SER A 49 -12.20 5.81 -10.82
N ASP A 50 -11.56 4.68 -11.12
CA ASP A 50 -11.44 4.14 -12.50
C ASP A 50 -12.22 2.83 -12.64
N CYS A 51 -12.90 2.61 -13.76
CA CYS A 51 -13.52 1.30 -14.04
C CYS A 51 -12.45 0.27 -14.42
N CYS A 52 -12.62 -0.97 -13.93
CA CYS A 52 -11.88 -2.12 -14.43
C CYS A 52 -12.14 -2.34 -15.94
N VAL A 53 -11.06 -2.45 -16.71
CA VAL A 53 -11.10 -2.58 -18.18
C VAL A 53 -10.99 -4.06 -18.57
N GLN A 54 -11.94 -4.53 -19.39
CA GLN A 54 -11.98 -5.90 -19.89
C GLN A 54 -10.65 -6.31 -20.55
N GLY A 55 -10.03 -7.39 -20.06
CA GLY A 55 -8.81 -7.97 -20.60
C GLY A 55 -7.51 -7.21 -20.32
N LYS A 56 -7.57 -6.00 -19.75
CA LYS A 56 -6.37 -5.28 -19.29
C LYS A 56 -5.72 -6.06 -18.15
N PHE A 57 -4.38 -6.09 -18.12
CA PHE A 57 -3.64 -6.68 -17.00
C PHE A 57 -3.39 -5.66 -15.89
N TYR A 58 -3.53 -6.10 -14.65
CA TYR A 58 -3.55 -5.30 -13.44
C TYR A 58 -2.61 -5.96 -12.40
N THR A 59 -1.51 -5.30 -12.05
CA THR A 59 -0.42 -5.93 -11.26
C THR A 59 -0.74 -5.93 -9.76
N THR A 60 -0.64 -7.10 -9.12
CA THR A 60 -0.96 -7.33 -7.70
C THR A 60 0.30 -7.45 -6.83
N TYR A 61 0.18 -7.13 -5.55
CA TYR A 61 1.28 -7.08 -4.58
C TYR A 61 0.82 -7.50 -3.17
N THR A 62 1.57 -8.42 -2.56
CA THR A 62 1.41 -8.83 -1.14
C THR A 62 2.33 -8.04 -0.19
N CYS A 63 3.11 -7.10 -0.72
CA CYS A 63 4.08 -6.29 0.00
C CYS A 63 3.89 -4.80 -0.30
N SER A 64 4.70 -3.95 0.34
CA SER A 64 4.77 -2.52 0.06
C SER A 64 6.20 -2.02 0.30
N PRO A 65 6.60 -0.83 -0.20
CA PRO A 65 7.94 -0.28 0.01
C PRO A 65 8.33 -0.20 1.50
N PRO A 66 9.63 -0.28 1.86
CA PRO A 66 10.08 -0.21 3.25
C PRO A 66 9.58 1.04 3.99
N VAL A 67 9.13 0.86 5.23
CA VAL A 67 8.67 1.97 6.08
C VAL A 67 9.88 2.66 6.70
N THR A 68 10.01 3.95 6.44
CA THR A 68 11.01 4.87 7.03
C THR A 68 10.31 6.01 7.78
N GLY A 69 11.06 6.86 8.49
CA GLY A 69 10.50 8.07 9.10
C GLY A 69 9.86 9.03 8.10
N ASP A 70 10.28 8.97 6.83
CA ASP A 70 9.83 9.79 5.71
C ASP A 70 9.30 8.91 4.55
N THR A 71 8.39 7.98 4.86
CA THR A 71 7.80 7.08 3.86
C THR A 71 7.01 7.89 2.81
N LYS A 72 7.64 8.18 1.67
CA LYS A 72 7.14 9.13 0.64
C LYS A 72 5.91 8.59 -0.09
N ALA A 73 4.71 9.04 0.30
CA ALA A 73 3.39 8.50 -0.08
C ALA A 73 2.83 8.89 -1.46
N THR A 74 1.98 8.04 -2.05
CA THR A 74 0.96 8.43 -3.05
C THR A 74 -0.37 8.56 -2.32
N LEU A 75 -0.76 9.79 -1.98
CA LEU A 75 -2.04 10.00 -1.32
C LEU A 75 -3.18 9.87 -2.34
N THR A 76 -3.75 8.68 -2.39
CA THR A 76 -5.14 8.48 -2.78
C THR A 76 -6.04 8.74 -1.56
N ILE A 77 -7.32 8.52 -1.75
CA ILE A 77 -8.41 8.96 -0.89
C ILE A 77 -9.48 7.80 -1.09
N ASN A 78 -10.43 7.42 -0.23
CA ASN A 78 -11.63 6.53 -0.35
C ASN A 78 -12.70 6.81 0.74
N SER A 79 -13.99 7.02 0.44
CA SER A 79 -15.00 7.32 1.50
C SER A 79 -15.29 6.10 2.40
N PHE A 80 -15.29 6.30 3.72
CA PHE A 80 -15.53 5.23 4.71
C PHE A 80 -16.93 5.27 5.33
N GLN A 81 -17.80 6.18 4.88
CA GLN A 81 -19.16 6.32 5.41
C GLN A 81 -20.11 5.26 4.85
N LYS A 82 -21.22 5.01 5.55
CA LYS A 82 -22.23 4.03 5.11
C LYS A 82 -22.89 4.49 3.81
N GLY A 83 -22.67 3.76 2.73
CA GLY A 83 -23.16 4.09 1.39
C GLY A 83 -22.22 5.00 0.58
N GLY A 84 -21.02 5.29 1.09
CA GLY A 84 -19.92 5.84 0.29
C GLY A 84 -19.26 4.79 -0.60
N ASP A 85 -18.29 5.22 -1.40
CA ASP A 85 -17.61 4.36 -2.39
C ASP A 85 -16.71 3.27 -1.79
N GLY A 86 -16.28 3.36 -0.52
CA GLY A 86 -15.57 2.29 0.19
C GLY A 86 -16.35 0.99 0.41
N GLY A 87 -17.66 1.00 0.17
CA GLY A 87 -18.53 -0.18 0.14
C GLY A 87 -18.81 -0.80 1.52
N GLY A 88 -17.90 -1.64 1.99
CA GLY A 88 -18.04 -2.37 3.26
C GLY A 88 -17.58 -1.56 4.49
N PRO A 89 -17.93 -1.99 5.71
CA PRO A 89 -17.34 -1.47 6.94
C PRO A 89 -15.84 -1.81 7.02
N SER A 90 -15.05 -0.98 7.72
CA SER A 90 -13.59 -1.05 7.73
C SER A 90 -13.02 -2.25 8.51
N GLU A 91 -11.95 -2.86 7.98
CA GLU A 91 -11.40 -4.15 8.45
C GLU A 91 -10.97 -4.17 9.93
N CYS A 92 -10.50 -3.05 10.49
CA CYS A 92 -10.01 -3.00 11.86
C CYS A 92 -11.11 -3.13 12.93
N ASP A 93 -12.33 -2.64 12.65
CA ASP A 93 -13.39 -2.50 13.65
C ASP A 93 -14.80 -2.84 13.17
N ASN A 94 -14.96 -3.26 11.90
CA ASN A 94 -16.23 -3.57 11.26
C ASN A 94 -17.25 -2.40 11.30
N GLN A 95 -16.76 -1.15 11.33
CA GLN A 95 -17.60 0.05 11.36
C GLN A 95 -17.43 0.92 10.12
N TYR A 96 -18.44 1.76 9.87
CA TYR A 96 -18.35 2.89 8.94
C TYR A 96 -17.90 4.13 9.70
N HIS A 97 -17.02 4.93 9.09
CA HIS A 97 -16.46 6.16 9.67
C HIS A 97 -16.96 7.37 8.87
N SER A 98 -17.33 8.47 9.53
CA SER A 98 -17.75 9.69 8.82
C SER A 98 -16.56 10.28 8.04
N ASP A 99 -16.80 10.82 6.85
CA ASP A 99 -15.78 11.51 6.04
C ASP A 99 -15.16 12.73 6.76
N ASP A 100 -15.84 13.30 7.76
CA ASP A 100 -15.29 14.33 8.67
C ASP A 100 -14.18 13.79 9.60
N THR A 101 -14.07 12.47 9.72
CA THR A 101 -13.13 11.80 10.64
C THR A 101 -11.82 11.51 9.90
N PRO A 102 -10.66 11.97 10.40
CA PRO A 102 -9.38 11.69 9.75
C PRO A 102 -8.97 10.22 9.97
N VAL A 103 -9.44 9.35 9.10
CA VAL A 103 -9.12 7.91 9.05
C VAL A 103 -8.43 7.54 7.73
N VAL A 104 -7.78 6.38 7.68
CA VAL A 104 -7.12 5.86 6.46
C VAL A 104 -7.21 4.35 6.29
N ALA A 105 -7.14 3.93 5.03
CA ALA A 105 -6.65 2.59 4.67
C ALA A 105 -5.14 2.62 4.36
N LEU A 106 -4.49 1.47 4.51
CA LEU A 106 -3.10 1.24 4.09
C LEU A 106 -3.01 0.06 3.13
N SER A 107 -2.11 0.15 2.14
CA SER A 107 -1.71 -0.99 1.29
C SER A 107 -1.39 -2.24 2.14
N THR A 108 -1.80 -3.42 1.69
CA THR A 108 -1.59 -4.75 2.33
C THR A 108 -0.26 -4.89 3.08
N GLY A 109 0.86 -4.53 2.45
CA GLY A 109 2.20 -4.69 3.02
C GLY A 109 2.55 -3.80 4.21
N TRP A 110 1.87 -2.67 4.42
CA TRP A 110 2.00 -1.89 5.68
C TRP A 110 0.84 -2.10 6.64
N TYR A 111 -0.36 -2.36 6.12
CA TYR A 111 -1.49 -2.82 6.94
C TYR A 111 -1.08 -4.04 7.77
N LYS A 112 -0.32 -4.95 7.13
CA LYS A 112 0.44 -6.04 7.78
C LYS A 112 -0.48 -6.93 8.63
N GLY A 113 -1.67 -7.24 8.12
CA GLY A 113 -2.67 -8.06 8.83
C GLY A 113 -3.22 -7.41 10.09
N GLY A 114 -3.47 -6.10 10.05
CA GLY A 114 -4.04 -5.34 11.18
C GLY A 114 -3.03 -4.82 12.20
N ASP A 115 -1.73 -5.07 12.01
CA ASP A 115 -0.64 -4.63 12.91
C ASP A 115 -0.62 -3.11 13.16
N ARG A 116 -1.30 -2.32 12.32
CA ARG A 116 -1.44 -0.86 12.43
C ARG A 116 -2.83 -0.37 12.84
N CYS A 117 -3.81 -1.24 13.02
CA CYS A 117 -5.18 -0.85 13.39
C CYS A 117 -5.23 0.08 14.61
N HIS A 118 -6.04 1.14 14.48
CA HIS A 118 -6.23 2.23 15.45
C HIS A 118 -4.96 2.99 15.86
N LYS A 119 -3.82 2.74 15.19
CA LYS A 119 -2.60 3.55 15.37
C LYS A 119 -2.68 4.75 14.44
N TYR A 120 -2.26 5.90 14.96
CA TYR A 120 -2.21 7.12 14.18
C TYR A 120 -0.93 7.21 13.36
N ILE A 121 -1.03 7.79 12.16
CA ILE A 121 0.09 8.18 11.32
C ILE A 121 0.00 9.68 10.99
N THR A 122 1.14 10.31 10.77
CA THR A 122 1.22 11.70 10.30
C THR A 122 1.46 11.72 8.81
N ILE A 123 0.61 12.43 8.08
CA ILE A 123 0.58 12.44 6.61
C ILE A 123 0.95 13.85 6.16
N ASN A 124 2.08 13.97 5.46
CA ASN A 124 2.69 15.25 5.08
C ASN A 124 2.54 15.47 3.57
N GLY A 125 1.95 16.59 3.16
CA GLY A 125 1.74 16.95 1.75
C GLY A 125 1.43 18.43 1.56
N ASN A 126 1.93 19.03 0.48
CA ASN A 126 1.72 20.44 0.13
C ASN A 126 1.98 21.44 1.29
N GLY A 127 3.02 21.18 2.09
CA GLY A 127 3.37 22.01 3.26
C GLY A 127 2.43 21.88 4.46
N ARG A 128 1.49 20.93 4.44
CA ARG A 128 0.55 20.63 5.52
C ARG A 128 0.79 19.23 6.08
N SER A 129 0.35 19.03 7.32
CA SER A 129 0.38 17.76 8.03
C SER A 129 -1.01 17.46 8.60
N VAL A 130 -1.48 16.23 8.44
CA VAL A 130 -2.69 15.71 9.11
C VAL A 130 -2.34 14.45 9.89
N LYS A 131 -2.90 14.29 11.09
CA LYS A 131 -2.81 13.06 11.89
C LYS A 131 -4.08 12.25 11.66
N ALA A 132 -3.95 11.04 11.13
CA ALA A 132 -5.09 10.19 10.77
C ALA A 132 -4.93 8.77 11.33
N MET A 133 -6.05 8.12 11.64
CA MET A 133 -6.12 6.78 12.25
C MET A 133 -6.22 5.69 11.19
N VAL A 134 -5.39 4.64 11.26
CA VAL A 134 -5.56 3.47 10.38
C VAL A 134 -6.78 2.67 10.81
N VAL A 135 -7.75 2.49 9.90
CA VAL A 135 -8.98 1.72 10.13
C VAL A 135 -9.18 0.59 9.12
N ASP A 136 -8.49 0.60 7.98
CA ASP A 136 -8.81 -0.31 6.87
C ASP A 136 -7.58 -0.90 6.16
N GLU A 137 -7.78 -2.05 5.49
CA GLU A 137 -6.85 -2.54 4.45
C GLU A 137 -7.24 -1.93 3.09
N CYS A 138 -6.24 -1.51 2.32
CA CYS A 138 -6.39 -1.35 0.87
C CYS A 138 -5.75 -2.59 0.24
N ASP A 139 -6.58 -3.58 -0.12
CA ASP A 139 -6.07 -4.88 -0.56
C ASP A 139 -5.43 -4.75 -1.93
N SER A 140 -4.09 -4.85 -2.00
CA SER A 140 -3.33 -4.78 -3.24
C SER A 140 -3.13 -6.14 -3.92
N THR A 141 -3.76 -7.20 -3.40
CA THR A 141 -3.73 -8.57 -3.93
C THR A 141 -4.90 -8.90 -4.86
N MET A 142 -6.01 -8.15 -4.78
CA MET A 142 -7.25 -8.40 -5.53
C MET A 142 -7.90 -7.13 -6.10
N GLY A 143 -8.97 -7.31 -6.90
CA GLY A 143 -9.65 -6.24 -7.61
C GLY A 143 -9.65 -6.44 -9.12
N CYS A 144 -10.74 -6.03 -9.77
CA CYS A 144 -11.02 -6.26 -11.19
C CYS A 144 -11.19 -7.72 -11.64
N ASP A 145 -11.06 -8.72 -10.76
CA ASP A 145 -11.35 -10.13 -11.02
C ASP A 145 -12.83 -10.49 -10.77
N VAL A 146 -13.44 -9.88 -9.76
CA VAL A 146 -14.89 -9.87 -9.52
C VAL A 146 -15.49 -8.48 -9.77
N ILE A 147 -16.79 -8.32 -9.51
CA ILE A 147 -17.50 -7.05 -9.67
C ILE A 147 -17.01 -6.08 -8.60
N MET A 148 -16.04 -5.23 -8.94
CA MET A 148 -15.45 -4.27 -8.01
C MET A 148 -14.89 -3.06 -8.75
N THR A 149 -15.11 -1.88 -8.19
CA THR A 149 -14.54 -0.60 -8.62
C THR A 149 -13.13 -0.39 -8.09
N ILE A 150 -12.42 0.60 -8.67
CA ILE A 150 -11.12 1.07 -8.16
C ILE A 150 -11.38 2.35 -7.34
N ASN A 151 -11.65 2.20 -6.04
CA ASN A 151 -12.25 3.24 -5.17
C ASN A 151 -11.32 4.44 -4.80
N HIS A 152 -11.90 5.58 -4.35
CA HIS A 152 -11.26 6.92 -4.32
C HIS A 152 -11.97 8.00 -3.37
N LEU A 153 -11.40 9.11 -2.81
CA LEU A 153 -12.08 10.28 -2.07
C LEU A 153 -11.94 10.59 -0.50
N ALA A 154 -11.75 9.70 0.50
CA ALA A 154 -11.30 10.00 1.92
C ALA A 154 -9.98 9.25 2.40
N LEU A 155 -8.89 9.94 2.79
CA LEU A 155 -7.47 9.52 2.69
C LEU A 155 -7.10 7.99 2.64
N ILE A 156 -6.52 7.50 1.54
CA ILE A 156 -5.79 6.20 1.47
C ILE A 156 -4.34 6.45 1.08
N ILE A 157 -3.40 5.98 1.91
CA ILE A 157 -2.00 5.91 1.48
C ILE A 157 -1.81 4.63 0.64
N LEU A 158 -1.66 4.83 -0.67
CA LEU A 158 -1.04 3.87 -1.58
C LEU A 158 0.43 4.28 -1.81
N LEU A 159 1.27 3.40 -2.35
CA LEU A 159 2.53 3.84 -2.95
C LEU A 159 2.89 3.09 -4.22
N THR A 160 3.28 3.83 -5.25
CA THR A 160 4.00 3.32 -6.45
C THR A 160 3.25 2.30 -7.31
N LEU A 161 2.08 1.83 -6.88
CA LEU A 161 1.31 0.78 -7.55
C LEU A 161 0.11 1.39 -8.30
N PRO A 162 -0.19 0.93 -9.53
CA PRO A 162 -1.22 1.55 -10.36
C PRO A 162 -2.61 1.22 -9.83
N LYS A 163 -3.23 2.20 -9.16
CA LYS A 163 -4.65 2.29 -8.77
C LYS A 163 -5.37 0.94 -8.76
N GLN A 164 -5.17 0.16 -7.71
CA GLN A 164 -5.90 -1.07 -7.40
C GLN A 164 -6.04 -1.10 -5.88
N CYS A 165 -7.27 -1.01 -5.42
CA CYS A 165 -7.63 -1.13 -4.01
C CYS A 165 -8.83 -2.07 -3.99
N GLY A 166 -8.58 -3.34 -3.69
CA GLY A 166 -9.62 -4.33 -3.50
C GLY A 166 -10.18 -4.28 -2.08
N ARG A 167 -11.34 -4.92 -1.91
CA ARG A 167 -11.95 -5.27 -0.63
C ARG A 167 -12.36 -6.75 -0.67
N ARG A 168 -12.42 -7.41 0.48
CA ARG A 168 -12.87 -8.82 0.61
C ARG A 168 -14.36 -8.90 0.94
#